data_AF-A0A3D0JIS4-F1
#
_entry.id   AF-A0A3D0JIS4-F1
#
_cell.length_a   1.000
_cell.length_b   1.000
_cell.length_c   1.000
_cell.angle_alpha   90.00
_cell.angle_beta   90.00
_cell.angle_gamma   90.00
#
_symmetry.space_group_name_H-M   'P 1'
#
loop_
_entity.id
_entity.type
_entity.pdbx_description
1 polymer ?
#
loop_
_entity_poly.entity_id
_entity_poly.type
_entity_poly.pdbx_seq_one_letter_code
_entity_poly.pdbx_strand_id
1 'polypeptide(L)'
;MVINFIGDIHGYATELKRLLSVLGYRKSSTTGWLVGDGQLVFLGDLIDRGPEQKETVDIVRELCELGHAICLTGNHEFNAVGFVTERVDEPGQYVRSHTDNHIR
;
A
#
# COMPACT_ATOMS: atom_id res chain seq x y z
N MET A 1 3.39 -4.58 -24.03
CA MET A 1 3.49 -3.89 -22.74
C MET A 1 3.38 -4.95 -21.65
N VAL A 2 4.37 -5.06 -20.76
CA VAL A 2 4.37 -6.04 -19.65
C VAL A 2 3.74 -5.39 -18.43
N ILE A 3 2.86 -6.10 -17.73
CA ILE A 3 2.20 -5.66 -16.50
C ILE A 3 2.42 -6.73 -15.44
N ASN A 4 2.88 -6.34 -14.25
CA ASN A 4 3.07 -7.23 -13.11
C ASN A 4 2.02 -6.92 -12.04
N PHE A 5 1.16 -7.88 -11.75
CA PHE A 5 0.17 -7.78 -10.68
C PHE A 5 0.78 -8.28 -9.37
N ILE A 6 0.71 -7.46 -8.33
CA ILE A 6 1.28 -7.74 -7.00
C ILE A 6 0.13 -7.85 -6.02
N GLY A 7 0.02 -9.02 -5.37
CA GLY A 7 -0.96 -9.27 -4.33
C GLY A 7 -0.61 -8.60 -3.00
N ASP A 8 -1.28 -9.08 -1.95
CA ASP A 8 -1.24 -8.51 -0.60
C ASP A 8 0.20 -8.44 -0.06
N ILE A 9 0.56 -7.28 0.46
CA ILE A 9 1.90 -7.02 1.00
C ILE A 9 1.88 -7.04 2.52
N HIS A 10 0.79 -6.57 3.14
CA HIS A 10 0.57 -6.63 4.59
C HIS A 10 1.77 -6.16 5.41
N GLY A 11 2.37 -5.03 5.06
CA GLY A 11 3.44 -4.41 5.83
C GLY A 11 4.77 -5.17 5.80
N TYR A 12 5.03 -6.01 4.79
CA TYR A 12 6.31 -6.70 4.58
C TYR A 12 7.16 -5.96 3.53
N ALA A 13 7.71 -4.81 3.93
CA ALA A 13 8.47 -3.93 3.04
C ALA A 13 9.79 -4.57 2.57
N THR A 14 10.43 -5.37 3.42
CA THR A 14 11.65 -6.11 3.08
C THR A 14 11.40 -7.09 1.93
N GLU A 15 10.32 -7.86 1.99
CA GLU A 15 9.88 -8.78 0.94
C GLU A 15 9.48 -8.04 -0.33
N LEU A 16 8.79 -6.90 -0.19
CA LEU A 16 8.47 -6.03 -1.31
C LEU A 16 9.72 -5.53 -2.03
N LYS A 17 10.73 -5.01 -1.31
CA LYS A 17 12.01 -4.57 -1.90
C LYS A 17 12.70 -5.71 -2.65
N ARG A 18 12.66 -6.93 -2.09
CA ARG A 18 13.22 -8.12 -2.75
C ARG A 18 12.48 -8.44 -4.05
N LEU A 19 11.15 -8.40 -4.03
CA LEU A 19 10.33 -8.61 -5.23
C LEU A 19 10.60 -7.55 -6.30
N LEU A 20 10.64 -6.27 -5.91
CA LEU A 20 10.98 -5.16 -6.81
C LEU A 20 12.35 -5.37 -7.47
N SER A 21 13.35 -5.81 -6.71
CA SER A 21 14.66 -6.13 -7.27
C SER A 21 14.63 -7.28 -8.29
N VAL A 22 13.77 -8.29 -8.11
CA VAL A 22 13.56 -9.38 -9.08
C VAL A 22 12.90 -8.86 -10.35
N LEU A 23 12.01 -7.88 -10.22
CA LEU A 23 11.31 -7.20 -11.32
C LEU A 23 12.14 -6.07 -11.96
N GLY A 24 13.45 -5.99 -11.68
CA GLY A 24 14.35 -5.01 -12.28
C GLY A 24 14.25 -3.59 -11.71
N TYR A 25 13.38 -3.32 -10.74
CA TYR A 25 13.29 -2.03 -10.06
C TYR A 25 14.48 -1.82 -9.14
N ARG A 26 15.05 -0.61 -9.16
CA ARG A 26 16.20 -0.24 -8.31
C ARG A 26 15.96 1.08 -7.60
N LYS A 27 16.55 1.23 -6.41
CA LYS A 27 16.49 2.48 -5.66
C LYS A 27 17.70 3.37 -5.97
N SER A 28 17.45 4.54 -6.54
CA SER A 28 18.43 5.63 -6.69
C SER A 28 18.46 6.50 -5.43
N SER A 29 19.66 6.96 -5.06
CA SER A 29 19.85 7.90 -3.94
C SER A 29 19.40 9.33 -4.26
N THR A 30 19.22 9.67 -5.53
CA THR A 30 18.91 11.04 -5.98
C THR A 30 17.53 11.18 -6.62
N THR A 31 17.05 10.14 -7.28
CA THR A 31 15.82 10.20 -8.11
C THR A 31 14.73 9.23 -7.64
N GLY A 32 14.93 8.52 -6.54
CA GLY A 32 13.94 7.57 -6.04
C GLY A 32 13.96 6.22 -6.77
N TRP A 33 12.81 5.54 -6.86
CA TRP A 33 12.71 4.28 -7.59
C TRP A 33 12.90 4.47 -9.11
N LEU A 34 13.75 3.65 -9.71
CA LEU A 34 13.98 3.59 -11.15
C LEU A 34 13.05 2.55 -11.77
N VAL A 35 12.61 2.82 -13.01
CA VAL A 35 11.77 1.91 -13.80
C VAL A 35 12.43 0.54 -13.95
N GLY A 36 11.63 -0.52 -13.71
CA GLY A 36 12.01 -1.92 -13.93
C GLY A 36 11.32 -2.53 -15.15
N ASP A 37 11.12 -3.85 -15.09
CA ASP A 37 10.57 -4.64 -16.17
C ASP A 37 9.03 -4.58 -16.19
N GLY A 38 8.48 -3.58 -16.88
CA GLY A 38 7.03 -3.41 -17.05
C GLY A 38 6.39 -2.50 -16.00
N GLN A 39 5.07 -2.33 -16.08
CA GLN A 39 4.30 -1.51 -15.13
C GLN A 39 3.82 -2.35 -13.95
N LEU A 40 3.82 -1.79 -12.74
CA LEU A 40 3.30 -2.47 -11.54
C LEU A 40 1.82 -2.17 -11.34
N VAL A 41 1.05 -3.17 -10.91
CA VAL A 41 -0.31 -3.01 -10.40
C VAL A 41 -0.42 -3.69 -9.05
N PHE A 42 -0.51 -2.90 -7.98
CA PHE A 42 -0.75 -3.39 -6.63
C PHE A 42 -2.25 -3.62 -6.42
N LEU A 43 -2.62 -4.80 -5.93
CA LEU A 43 -4.02 -5.21 -5.76
C LEU A 43 -4.68 -4.68 -4.48
N GLY A 44 -3.91 -4.03 -3.59
CA GLY A 44 -4.36 -3.53 -2.29
C GLY A 44 -3.67 -4.26 -1.13
N ASP A 45 -4.20 -4.08 0.08
CA ASP A 45 -3.76 -4.74 1.31
C ASP A 45 -2.25 -4.58 1.56
N LEU A 46 -1.85 -3.30 1.61
CA LEU A 46 -0.50 -2.85 1.91
C LEU A 46 -0.22 -2.87 3.41
N ILE A 47 -1.26 -2.67 4.23
CA ILE A 47 -1.16 -2.53 5.69
C ILE A 47 -1.71 -3.75 6.44
N ASP A 48 -1.64 -3.67 7.77
CA ASP A 48 -1.98 -4.72 8.75
C ASP A 48 -1.08 -5.96 8.70
N ARG A 49 -0.97 -6.65 9.85
CA ARG A 49 -0.15 -7.86 10.11
C ARG A 49 1.36 -7.63 10.19
N GLY A 50 1.99 -7.12 9.14
CA GLY A 50 3.45 -6.99 9.08
C GLY A 50 3.99 -5.81 9.88
N PRO A 51 5.30 -5.81 10.19
CA PRO A 51 5.93 -4.79 11.03
C PRO A 51 6.33 -3.50 10.28
N GLU A 52 6.40 -3.51 8.95
CA GLU A 52 6.95 -2.43 8.12
C GLU A 52 5.85 -1.72 7.31
N GLN A 53 4.66 -1.54 7.89
CA GLN A 53 3.48 -0.99 7.21
C GLN A 53 3.73 0.41 6.62
N LYS A 54 4.29 1.32 7.43
CA LYS A 54 4.61 2.67 6.97
C LYS A 54 5.56 2.64 5.77
N GLU A 55 6.63 1.85 5.86
CA GLU A 55 7.60 1.74 4.78
C GLU A 55 7.00 1.12 3.52
N THR A 56 6.11 0.14 3.67
CA THR A 56 5.38 -0.48 2.56
C THR A 56 4.55 0.57 1.81
N VAL A 57 3.76 1.38 2.55
CA VAL A 57 2.97 2.46 1.97
C VAL A 57 3.86 3.51 1.31
N ASP A 58 4.95 3.91 1.95
CA ASP A 58 5.88 4.91 1.41
C ASP A 58 6.51 4.42 0.08
N ILE A 59 6.89 3.15 -0.03
CA ILE A 59 7.41 2.55 -1.27
C ILE A 59 6.37 2.56 -2.39
N VAL A 60 5.16 2.05 -2.11
CA VAL A 60 4.10 1.94 -3.13
C VAL A 60 3.65 3.32 -3.58
N ARG A 61 3.52 4.26 -2.64
CA ARG A 61 3.20 5.66 -2.93
C ARG A 61 4.22 6.28 -3.88
N GLU A 62 5.51 6.18 -3.58
CA GLU A 62 6.55 6.77 -4.42
C GLU A 62 6.55 6.16 -5.84
N LEU A 63 6.38 4.84 -5.96
CA LEU A 63 6.24 4.19 -7.27
C LEU A 63 5.04 4.71 -8.07
N CYS A 64 3.92 5.02 -7.41
CA CYS A 64 2.75 5.63 -8.04
C CYS A 64 3.02 7.08 -8.45
N GLU A 65 3.63 7.88 -7.57
CA GLU A 65 3.98 9.29 -7.83
C GLU A 65 4.98 9.44 -9.00
N LEU A 66 5.88 8.47 -9.17
CA LEU A 66 6.81 8.39 -10.31
C LEU A 66 6.16 7.82 -11.59
N GLY A 67 4.88 7.44 -11.55
CA GLY A 67 4.15 6.88 -12.69
C GLY A 67 4.56 5.44 -13.05
N HIS A 68 5.24 4.73 -12.14
CA HIS A 68 5.69 3.36 -12.36
C HIS A 68 4.66 2.31 -11.92
N ALA A 69 3.69 2.71 -11.10
CA ALA A 69 2.70 1.81 -10.53
C ALA A 69 1.29 2.41 -10.53
N ILE A 70 0.30 1.51 -10.51
CA ILE A 70 -1.08 1.79 -10.11
C ILE A 70 -1.33 0.99 -8.82
N CYS A 71 -1.99 1.59 -7.84
CA CYS A 71 -2.39 0.90 -6.61
C CYS A 71 -3.91 0.93 -6.47
N LEU A 72 -4.51 -0.26 -6.33
CA LEU A 72 -5.90 -0.41 -5.95
C LEU A 72 -6.04 -0.27 -4.43
N THR A 73 -7.25 0.03 -3.97
CA THR A 73 -7.58 0.08 -2.54
C THR A 73 -8.04 -1.29 -2.08
N GLY A 74 -7.33 -1.88 -1.11
CA GLY A 74 -7.74 -3.11 -0.44
C GLY A 74 -8.75 -2.85 0.68
N ASN A 75 -9.32 -3.91 1.25
CA ASN A 75 -10.23 -3.77 2.38
C ASN A 75 -9.50 -3.27 3.62
N HIS A 76 -8.21 -3.59 3.77
CA HIS A 76 -7.40 -3.10 4.89
C HIS A 76 -7.23 -1.58 4.84
N GLU A 77 -6.91 -1.00 3.68
CA GLU A 77 -6.85 0.46 3.51
C GLU A 77 -8.21 1.12 3.70
N PHE A 78 -9.28 0.54 3.13
CA PHE A 78 -10.64 1.07 3.30
C PHE A 78 -11.03 1.13 4.78
N ASN A 79 -10.70 0.07 5.52
CA ASN A 79 -10.97 -0.02 6.94
C ASN A 79 -10.17 1.01 7.76
N ALA A 80 -8.89 1.20 7.47
CA ALA A 80 -8.06 2.18 8.16
C ALA A 80 -8.55 3.62 7.93
N VAL A 81 -8.91 3.97 6.69
CA VAL A 81 -9.51 5.28 6.39
C VAL A 81 -10.84 5.42 7.12
N GLY A 82 -11.69 4.39 7.06
CA GLY A 82 -12.97 4.39 7.77
C GLY A 82 -12.84 4.53 9.29
N PHE A 83 -11.76 4.00 9.87
CA PHE A 83 -11.50 4.07 11.31
C PHE A 83 -11.23 5.51 11.79
N VAL A 84 -10.65 6.35 10.94
CA VAL A 84 -10.35 7.76 11.26
C VAL A 84 -11.33 8.75 10.65
N THR A 85 -12.30 8.28 9.87
CA THR A 85 -13.28 9.14 9.20
C THR A 85 -14.60 9.14 9.96
N GLU A 86 -15.01 10.31 10.45
CA GLU A 86 -16.33 10.48 11.08
C GLU A 86 -17.47 10.37 10.05
N ARG A 87 -18.61 9.86 10.52
CA ARG A 87 -19.84 9.77 9.75
C ARG A 87 -20.47 11.15 9.59
N VAL A 88 -20.89 11.46 8.35
CA VAL A 88 -21.57 12.72 8.05
C VAL A 88 -23.03 12.70 8.53
N ASP A 89 -23.67 11.53 8.51
CA ASP A 89 -25.06 11.32 8.92
C ASP A 89 -25.24 11.16 10.43
N GLU A 90 -24.17 10.83 11.16
CA GLU A 90 -24.21 10.58 12.60
C GLU A 90 -22.93 11.10 13.30
N PRO A 91 -22.86 12.41 13.60
CA PRO A 91 -21.68 13.02 14.20
C PRO A 91 -21.25 12.35 15.51
N GLY A 92 -19.94 12.13 15.67
CA GLY A 92 -19.37 11.40 16.81
C GLY A 92 -19.29 9.88 16.62
N GLN A 93 -19.85 9.34 15.54
CA GLN A 93 -19.58 7.97 15.09
C GLN A 93 -18.61 7.96 13.91
N TYR A 94 -17.91 6.83 13.71
CA TYR A 94 -16.91 6.64 12.67
C TYR A 94 -17.40 5.64 11.61
N VAL A 95 -16.94 5.80 10.37
CA VAL A 95 -17.31 4.92 9.25
C VAL A 95 -16.98 3.46 9.56
N ARG A 96 -15.85 3.21 10.23
CA ARG A 96 -15.55 1.95 10.90
C ARG A 96 -15.63 2.16 12.40
N SER A 97 -16.51 1.40 13.07
CA SER A 97 -16.71 1.53 14.51
C SER A 97 -15.48 1.12 15.31
N HIS A 98 -15.27 1.72 16.48
CA HIS A 98 -14.14 1.43 17.39
C HIS A 98 -14.49 0.33 18.41
N THR A 99 -15.10 -0.76 17.94
CA THR A 99 -15.34 -1.93 18.80
C THR A 99 -14.05 -2.73 18.98
N ASP A 100 -13.96 -3.59 20.01
CA ASP A 100 -12.78 -4.43 20.26
C ASP A 100 -12.37 -5.26 19.02
N ASN A 101 -13.34 -5.70 18.22
CA ASN A 101 -13.10 -6.45 16.98
C ASN A 101 -12.51 -5.60 15.84
N HIS A 102 -12.67 -4.28 15.88
CA HIS A 102 -12.19 -3.36 14.85
C HIS A 102 -10.94 -2.59 15.27
N ILE A 103 -10.58 -2.62 16.57
CA ILE A 103 -9.34 -2.07 17.12
C ILE A 103 -8.18 -3.07 17.01
N ARG A 104 -8.48 -4.38 17.11
CA ARG A 104 -7.50 -5.45 16.93
C ARG A 104 -7.16 -5.67 15.46
#